data_AF-A0A7W3LTJ9-F1
#
_entry.id   AF-A0A7W3LTJ9-F1
#
_cell.length_a   1.000
_cell.length_b   1.000
_cell.length_c   1.000
_cell.angle_alpha   90.00
_cell.angle_beta   90.00
_cell.angle_gamma   90.00
#
_symmetry.space_group_name_H-M   'P 1'
#
loop_
_entity.id
_entity.type
_entity.pdbx_description
1 polymer ?
#
loop_
_entity_poly.entity_id
_entity_poly.type
_entity_poly.pdbx_seq_one_letter_code
_entity_poly.pdbx_strand_id
1 'polypeptide(L)'
;MDRTDANPGASLAGERDPVVAALSAVLFTSDLPTGARPAFPGALAEIRAAARRHGGVGGCMERAADGGRDSAEARRRMEWAREYARWFSARCPRRARPA
;
A
#
# COMPACT_ATOMS: atom_id res chain seq x y z
N MET A 1 14.37 -21.13 13.17
CA MET A 1 13.65 -20.08 13.92
C MET A 1 13.13 -19.08 12.91
N ASP A 2 11.79 -19.00 12.83
CA ASP A 2 10.96 -18.04 12.10
C ASP A 2 11.29 -17.69 10.63
N ARG A 3 11.05 -18.64 9.72
CA ARG A 3 10.45 -18.27 8.43
C ARG A 3 8.96 -18.08 8.67
N THR A 4 8.57 -16.98 9.29
CA THR A 4 7.23 -16.48 9.04
C THR A 4 7.26 -16.07 7.58
N ASP A 5 6.63 -16.90 6.73
CA ASP A 5 6.19 -16.55 5.39
C ASP A 5 5.41 -15.25 5.48
N ALA A 6 6.12 -14.13 5.41
CA ALA A 6 5.55 -12.81 5.58
C ALA A 6 4.80 -12.48 4.30
N ASN A 7 3.62 -13.09 4.17
CA ASN A 7 2.65 -12.72 3.17
C ASN A 7 2.44 -11.18 3.29
N PRO A 8 2.51 -10.42 2.20
CA PRO A 8 2.11 -9.01 2.19
C PRO A 8 0.80 -8.73 2.95
N GLY A 9 -0.17 -9.66 2.93
CA GLY A 9 -1.39 -9.63 3.74
C GLY A 9 -1.16 -9.68 5.26
N ALA A 10 -0.27 -10.54 5.75
CA ALA A 10 0.07 -10.63 7.18
C ALA A 10 0.78 -9.36 7.67
N SER A 11 1.60 -8.78 6.78
CA SER A 11 2.17 -7.47 6.98
C SER A 11 1.06 -6.44 7.21
N LEU A 12 0.06 -6.33 6.31
CA LEU A 12 -1.05 -5.37 6.42
C LEU A 12 -1.83 -5.53 7.72
N ALA A 13 -2.07 -6.75 8.18
CA ALA A 13 -2.78 -7.04 9.43
C ALA A 13 -2.07 -6.47 10.68
N GLY A 14 -0.74 -6.27 10.64
CA GLY A 14 0.03 -5.67 11.72
C GLY A 14 0.06 -4.14 11.74
N GLU A 15 -0.46 -3.47 10.70
CA GLU A 15 -0.49 -2.00 10.63
C GLU A 15 -1.69 -1.44 11.43
N ARG A 16 -1.41 -0.55 12.38
CA ARG A 16 -2.41 -0.01 13.31
C ARG A 16 -3.14 1.21 12.77
N ASP A 17 -2.54 1.93 11.83
CA ASP A 17 -3.23 3.04 11.15
C ASP A 17 -3.99 2.51 9.91
N PRO A 18 -5.33 2.52 9.92
CA PRO A 18 -6.12 2.01 8.81
C PRO A 18 -5.90 2.80 7.51
N VAL A 19 -5.49 4.07 7.58
CA VAL A 19 -5.14 4.88 6.39
C VAL A 19 -3.83 4.38 5.78
N VAL A 20 -2.83 4.11 6.62
CA VAL A 20 -1.55 3.57 6.15
C VAL A 20 -1.75 2.17 5.57
N ALA A 21 -2.55 1.32 6.21
CA ALA A 21 -2.88 -0.01 5.69
C ALA A 21 -3.55 0.07 4.31
N ALA A 22 -4.59 0.90 4.16
CA ALA A 22 -5.28 1.11 2.90
C ALA A 22 -4.35 1.64 1.79
N LEU A 23 -3.57 2.69 2.08
CA LEU A 23 -2.61 3.25 1.13
C LEU A 23 -1.53 2.25 0.73
N SER A 24 -1.04 1.46 1.69
CA SER A 24 -0.02 0.42 1.42
C SER A 24 -0.55 -0.62 0.43
N ALA A 25 -1.81 -1.07 0.58
CA ALA A 25 -2.43 -2.01 -0.35
C ALA A 25 -2.62 -1.42 -1.76
N VAL A 26 -3.03 -0.16 -1.85
CA VAL A 26 -3.16 0.52 -3.15
C VAL A 26 -1.80 0.72 -3.82
N LEU A 27 -0.77 1.12 -3.08
CA LEU A 27 0.59 1.30 -3.61
C LEU A 27 1.22 -0.04 -4.03
N PHE A 28 1.00 -1.10 -3.25
CA PHE A 28 1.44 -2.45 -3.59
C PHE A 28 0.85 -2.93 -4.93
N THR A 29 -0.38 -2.55 -5.24
CA THR A 29 -1.09 -2.94 -6.47
C THR A 29 -0.98 -1.92 -7.61
N SER A 30 -0.28 -0.81 -7.39
CA SER A 30 -0.03 0.24 -8.40
C SER A 30 1.02 -0.19 -9.42
N ASP A 31 1.20 0.59 -10.49
CA ASP A 31 2.28 0.37 -11.47
C ASP A 31 3.58 1.09 -11.09
N LEU A 32 3.63 1.74 -9.92
CA LEU A 32 4.84 2.40 -9.48
C LEU A 32 5.96 1.36 -9.26
N PRO A 33 7.18 1.64 -9.74
CA PRO A 33 8.31 0.76 -9.47
C PRO A 33 8.65 0.78 -7.98
N THR A 34 9.02 -0.37 -7.44
CA THR A 34 9.47 -0.48 -6.06
C THR A 34 10.69 0.43 -5.84
N GLY A 35 10.70 1.20 -4.75
CA GLY A 35 11.72 2.21 -4.47
C GLY A 35 11.46 3.58 -5.09
N ALA A 36 10.44 3.74 -5.92
CA ALA A 36 10.07 5.04 -6.46
C ALA A 36 9.63 6.00 -5.34
N ARG A 37 10.01 7.28 -5.47
CA ARG A 37 9.51 8.36 -4.61
C ARG A 37 8.90 9.47 -5.48
N PRO A 38 7.74 9.22 -6.10
CA PRO A 38 7.09 10.23 -6.92
C PRO A 38 6.72 11.46 -6.08
N ALA A 39 6.62 12.62 -6.74
CA ALA A 39 6.08 13.81 -6.11
C ALA A 39 4.60 13.62 -5.77
N PHE A 40 4.11 14.35 -4.77
CA PHE A 40 2.77 14.17 -4.21
C PHE A 40 1.63 14.13 -5.24
N PRO A 41 1.56 15.04 -6.25
CA PRO A 41 0.49 15.00 -7.25
C PRO A 41 0.53 13.75 -8.12
N GLY A 42 1.72 13.30 -8.51
CA GLY A 42 1.91 12.08 -9.31
C GLY A 42 1.55 10.83 -8.52
N ALA A 43 1.97 10.77 -7.26
CA ALA A 43 1.61 9.67 -6.36
C ALA A 43 0.08 9.57 -6.18
N LEU A 44 -0.60 10.70 -5.98
CA LEU A 44 -2.06 10.72 -5.80
C LEU A 44 -2.81 10.28 -7.06
N ALA A 45 -2.32 10.65 -8.25
CA ALA A 45 -2.89 10.19 -9.51
C ALA A 45 -2.78 8.67 -9.66
N GLU A 46 -1.61 8.11 -9.37
CA GLU A 46 -1.37 6.66 -9.40
C GLU A 46 -2.20 5.90 -8.37
N ILE A 47 -2.29 6.41 -7.13
CA ILE A 47 -3.14 5.84 -6.08
C ILE A 47 -4.60 5.75 -6.56
N ARG A 48 -5.12 6.81 -7.20
CA ARG A 48 -6.48 6.82 -7.75
C ARG A 48 -6.64 5.89 -8.95
N ALA A 49 -5.63 5.79 -9.81
CA ALA A 49 -5.65 4.89 -10.96
C ALA A 49 -5.65 3.43 -10.51
N ALA A 50 -4.76 3.06 -9.60
CA ALA A 50 -4.67 1.73 -9.02
C ALA A 50 -5.97 1.33 -8.31
N ALA A 51 -6.50 2.20 -7.44
CA ALA A 51 -7.77 1.94 -6.78
C ALA A 51 -8.92 1.71 -7.79
N ARG A 52 -9.02 2.52 -8.85
CA ARG A 52 -10.06 2.32 -9.88
C ARG A 52 -9.89 1.00 -10.65
N ARG A 53 -8.65 0.62 -10.95
CA ARG A 53 -8.35 -0.60 -11.70
C ARG A 53 -8.74 -1.87 -10.94
N HIS A 54 -8.59 -1.86 -9.62
CA HIS A 54 -8.81 -3.02 -8.77
C HIS A 54 -10.12 -2.97 -7.97
N GLY A 55 -11.13 -2.21 -8.45
CA GLY A 55 -12.45 -2.19 -7.80
C GLY A 55 -12.51 -1.45 -6.46
N GLY A 56 -11.54 -0.56 -6.20
CA GLY A 56 -11.40 0.22 -4.99
C GLY A 56 -10.32 -0.31 -4.05
N VAL A 57 -10.25 0.28 -2.86
CA VAL A 57 -9.27 -0.12 -1.82
C VAL A 57 -9.50 -1.57 -1.37
N GLY A 58 -10.75 -2.03 -1.32
CA GLY A 58 -11.11 -3.40 -0.97
C GLY A 58 -10.43 -4.43 -1.88
N GLY A 59 -10.61 -4.30 -3.20
CA GLY A 59 -9.96 -5.22 -4.14
C GLY A 59 -8.44 -5.07 -4.19
N CYS A 60 -7.88 -3.89 -3.88
CA CYS A 60 -6.44 -3.76 -3.64
C CYS A 60 -5.97 -4.57 -2.42
N MET A 61 -6.75 -4.61 -1.32
CA MET A 61 -6.43 -5.38 -0.12
C MET A 61 -6.53 -6.89 -0.38
N GLU A 62 -7.58 -7.35 -1.07
CA GLU A 62 -7.72 -8.74 -1.49
C GLU A 62 -6.53 -9.19 -2.33
N ARG A 63 -6.17 -8.39 -3.35
CA ARG A 63 -5.04 -8.68 -4.23
C ARG A 63 -3.68 -8.64 -3.51
N ALA A 64 -3.55 -7.80 -2.49
CA ALA A 64 -2.37 -7.79 -1.62
C ALA A 64 -2.30 -9.02 -0.70
N ALA A 65 -3.44 -9.55 -0.26
CA ALA A 65 -3.52 -10.79 0.51
C ALA A 65 -3.24 -12.02 -0.36
N ASP A 66 -3.66 -11.97 -1.63
CA ASP A 66 -3.47 -13.01 -2.65
C ASP A 66 -2.08 -12.99 -3.30
N GLY A 67 -1.18 -12.09 -2.87
CA GLY A 67 0.10 -11.70 -3.49
C GLY A 67 1.19 -12.79 -3.66
N GLY A 68 0.82 -14.05 -3.89
CA GLY A 68 1.38 -14.90 -4.93
C GLY A 68 2.88 -15.22 -4.87
N ARG A 69 3.18 -16.42 -4.36
CA ARG A 69 4.32 -17.37 -4.56
C ARG A 69 5.78 -16.91 -4.76
N ASP A 70 6.12 -15.63 -4.93
CA ASP A 70 7.51 -15.15 -4.86
C ASP A 70 7.69 -14.13 -3.73
N SER A 71 7.89 -14.69 -2.54
CA SER A 71 7.78 -13.98 -1.27
C SER A 71 8.80 -12.85 -1.09
N ALA A 72 9.96 -12.92 -1.76
CA ALA A 72 11.03 -11.95 -1.57
C ALA A 72 10.74 -10.60 -2.26
N GLU A 73 10.28 -10.62 -3.50
CA GLU A 73 9.97 -9.39 -4.25
C GLU A 73 8.67 -8.75 -3.75
N ALA A 74 7.63 -9.55 -3.52
CA ALA A 74 6.39 -9.09 -2.92
C ALA A 74 6.63 -8.44 -1.55
N ARG A 75 7.54 -8.99 -0.73
CA ARG A 75 7.93 -8.38 0.55
C ARG A 75 8.62 -7.03 0.38
N ARG A 76 9.63 -6.93 -0.51
CA ARG A 76 10.29 -5.65 -0.78
C ARG A 76 9.31 -4.59 -1.27
N ARG A 77 8.35 -5.00 -2.11
CA ARG A 77 7.29 -4.11 -2.61
C ARG A 77 6.37 -3.64 -1.50
N MET A 78 5.94 -4.53 -0.60
CA MET A 78 5.08 -4.17 0.52
C MET A 78 5.80 -3.30 1.56
N GLU A 79 7.09 -3.56 1.81
CA GLU A 79 7.92 -2.74 2.69
C GLU A 79 8.05 -1.29 2.16
N TRP A 80 8.38 -1.15 0.88
CA TRP A 80 8.41 0.15 0.21
C TRP A 80 7.03 0.85 0.27
N ALA A 81 5.95 0.12 -0.04
CA ALA A 81 4.61 0.68 -0.05
C ALA A 81 4.20 1.22 1.33
N ARG A 82 4.59 0.55 2.42
CA ARG A 82 4.35 1.01 3.80
C ARG A 82 5.12 2.26 4.14
N GLU A 83 6.42 2.27 3.86
CA GLU A 83 7.27 3.42 4.13
C GLU A 83 6.71 4.66 3.41
N TYR A 84 6.35 4.48 2.14
CA TYR A 84 5.79 5.55 1.33
C TYR A 84 4.38 5.95 1.80
N ALA A 85 3.53 5.00 2.18
CA ALA A 85 2.20 5.29 2.73
C ALA A 85 2.25 6.12 4.01
N ARG A 86 3.19 5.83 4.92
CA ARG A 86 3.41 6.61 6.16
C ARG A 86 3.87 8.03 5.86
N TRP A 87 4.82 8.17 4.94
CA TRP A 87 5.26 9.49 4.48
C TRP A 87 4.14 10.27 3.80
N PHE A 88 3.33 9.59 2.97
CA PHE A 88 2.24 10.20 2.23
C PHE A 88 1.11 10.64 3.17
N SER A 89 0.72 9.81 4.14
CA SER A 89 -0.31 10.13 5.12
C SER A 89 0.11 11.27 6.06
N ALA A 90 1.39 11.34 6.43
CA ALA A 90 1.93 12.45 7.22
C ALA A 90 1.91 13.79 6.47
N ARG A 91 2.13 13.77 5.14
CA ARG A 91 2.11 14.98 4.28
C ARG A 91 0.72 15.37 3.80
N CYS A 92 -0.23 14.44 3.86
CA CYS A 92 -1.61 14.70 3.54
C CYS A 92 -2.35 14.95 4.86
N PRO A 93 -2.41 16.21 5.37
CA PRO A 93 -3.22 16.49 6.54
C PRO A 93 -4.63 15.97 6.24
N ARG A 94 -5.12 15.06 7.08
CA ARG A 94 -6.52 14.61 7.02
C ARG A 94 -7.34 15.89 6.93
N ARG A 95 -7.98 16.14 5.78
CA ARG A 95 -9.00 17.21 5.70
C ARG A 95 -9.96 16.89 6.83
N ALA A 96 -9.93 17.72 7.88
CA ALA A 96 -10.90 17.64 8.95
C ALA A 96 -12.26 17.68 8.26
N ARG A 97 -13.02 16.60 8.42
CA ARG A 97 -14.38 16.53 7.88
C ARG A 97 -15.13 17.66 8.58
N PRO A 98 -15.72 18.65 7.87
CA PRO A 98 -16.62 19.58 8.53
C PRO A 98 -17.77 18.75 9.13
N ALA A 99 -18.11 19.09 10.37
CA ALA A 99 -19.16 18.47 11.16
C ALA A 99 -20.52 18.57 10.45
#